data_AF-A0A142WUR9-F1
#
_entry.id   AF-A0A142WUR9-F1
#
_cell.length_a   1.000
_cell.length_b   1.000
_cell.length_c   1.000
_cell.angle_alpha   90.00
_cell.angle_beta   90.00
_cell.angle_gamma   90.00
#
_symmetry.space_group_name_H-M   'P 1'
#
loop_
_entity.id
_entity.type
_entity.pdbx_description
1 polymer ?
#
loop_
_entity_poly.entity_id
_entity_poly.type
_entity_poly.pdbx_seq_one_letter_code
_entity_poly.pdbx_strand_id
1 'polypeptide(L)'
;MFGLFGGKDLNVVAVLFERADLYTVTGQRAKGGAADKARDGAKGHPRTIYWATFDQKGVLKEGGEGPGARSVAADAVKRLEKELRTNRTVQDVLKALETNQSDKVAKPLSWGGYPRKAPPPKDDV
;
A
#
# COMPACT_ATOMS: atom_id res chain seq x y z
N MET A 1 -31.10 -18.62 -5.24
CA MET A 1 -31.23 -17.44 -4.36
C MET A 1 -29.83 -16.99 -3.99
N PHE A 2 -29.29 -15.92 -4.57
CA PHE A 2 -28.06 -15.27 -4.11
C PHE A 2 -28.22 -13.75 -4.31
N GLY A 3 -28.35 -13.02 -3.19
CA GLY A 3 -28.68 -11.59 -3.09
C GLY A 3 -27.71 -10.67 -3.87
N LEU A 4 -28.17 -9.53 -4.41
CA LEU A 4 -28.73 -8.37 -3.72
C LEU A 4 -27.79 -7.72 -2.70
N PHE A 5 -26.58 -7.30 -3.09
CA PHE A 5 -25.81 -6.32 -2.31
C PHE A 5 -25.03 -5.38 -3.24
N GLY A 6 -25.26 -4.07 -3.09
CA GLY A 6 -24.61 -3.02 -3.86
C GLY A 6 -23.09 -3.20 -3.88
N GLY A 7 -22.51 -3.18 -5.08
CA GLY A 7 -21.10 -3.51 -5.29
C GLY A 7 -20.19 -2.61 -4.45
N LYS A 8 -19.36 -3.20 -3.60
CA LYS A 8 -18.28 -2.50 -2.88
C LYS A 8 -17.39 -1.76 -3.90
N ASP A 9 -17.40 -0.43 -3.87
CA ASP A 9 -16.48 0.42 -4.64
C ASP A 9 -15.33 0.83 -3.71
N LEU A 10 -14.16 0.22 -3.91
CA LEU A 10 -13.01 0.35 -3.02
C LEU A 10 -11.78 0.84 -3.77
N ASN A 11 -10.99 1.65 -3.08
CA ASN A 11 -9.63 1.97 -3.46
C ASN A 11 -8.70 1.03 -2.70
N VAL A 12 -8.11 0.08 -3.41
CA VAL A 12 -7.14 -0.88 -2.87
C VAL A 12 -5.75 -0.28 -3.04
N VAL A 13 -4.98 -0.23 -1.96
CA VAL A 13 -3.61 0.28 -1.92
C VAL A 13 -2.67 -0.83 -1.44
N ALA A 14 -1.53 -0.96 -2.09
CA ALA A 14 -0.43 -1.82 -1.64
C ALA A 14 0.86 -1.02 -1.57
N VAL A 15 1.62 -1.21 -0.49
CA VAL A 15 2.98 -0.72 -0.34
C VAL A 15 3.93 -1.87 -0.65
N LEU A 16 4.66 -1.76 -1.75
CA LEU A 16 5.59 -2.77 -2.23
C LEU A 16 7.02 -2.44 -1.81
N PHE A 17 7.73 -3.45 -1.32
CA PHE A 17 9.18 -3.41 -1.13
C PHE A 17 9.88 -3.61 -2.47
N GLU A 18 10.62 -2.61 -2.96
CA GLU A 18 11.51 -2.80 -4.10
C GLU A 18 12.95 -3.03 -3.65
N ARG A 19 13.42 -2.22 -2.70
CA ARG A 19 14.72 -2.33 -2.03
C ARG A 19 14.73 -1.50 -0.74
N ALA A 20 15.81 -1.58 0.04
CA ALA A 20 15.91 -0.97 1.37
C ALA A 20 15.55 0.53 1.43
N ASP A 21 15.83 1.31 0.38
CA ASP A 21 15.58 2.75 0.32
C ASP A 21 14.44 3.14 -0.64
N LEU A 22 13.68 2.16 -1.15
CA LEU A 22 12.62 2.40 -2.12
C LEU A 22 11.45 1.46 -1.89
N TYR A 23 10.35 2.06 -1.45
CA TYR A 23 9.04 1.42 -1.44
C TYR A 23 8.16 2.09 -2.50
N THR A 24 7.25 1.34 -3.09
CA THR A 24 6.30 1.85 -4.09
C THR A 24 4.89 1.72 -3.55
N VAL A 25 4.10 2.79 -3.61
CA VAL A 25 2.65 2.74 -3.37
C VAL A 25 1.95 2.47 -4.69
N THR A 26 1.20 1.37 -4.77
CA THR A 26 0.28 1.10 -5.86
C THR A 26 -1.15 1.26 -5.38
N GLY A 27 -2.01 1.77 -6.23
CA GLY A 27 -3.42 1.98 -5.96
C GLY A 27 -4.27 1.49 -7.12
N GLN A 28 -5.39 0.86 -6.83
CA GLN A 28 -6.37 0.43 -7.81
C GLN A 28 -7.78 0.70 -7.29
N ARG A 29 -8.60 1.38 -8.09
CA ARG A 29 -10.05 1.47 -7.85
C ARG A 29 -10.72 0.23 -8.43
N ALA A 30 -11.58 -0.42 -7.67
CA ALA A 30 -12.29 -1.61 -8.13
C ALA A 30 -13.67 -1.75 -7.48
N LYS A 31 -14.59 -2.39 -8.19
CA LYS A 31 -16.00 -2.54 -7.79
C LYS A 31 -16.43 -4.00 -7.68
N GLY A 32 -17.29 -4.31 -6.71
CA GLY A 32 -17.88 -5.65 -6.53
C GLY A 32 -16.81 -6.74 -6.42
N GLY A 33 -17.00 -7.86 -7.12
CA GLY A 33 -16.03 -8.97 -7.10
C GLY A 33 -14.64 -8.62 -7.64
N ALA A 34 -14.49 -7.55 -8.42
CA ALA A 34 -13.17 -7.06 -8.83
C ALA A 34 -12.42 -6.41 -7.65
N ALA A 35 -13.14 -5.81 -6.69
CA ALA A 35 -12.55 -5.24 -5.49
C ALA A 35 -11.96 -6.33 -4.59
N ASP A 36 -12.68 -7.45 -4.42
CA ASP A 36 -12.19 -8.60 -3.66
C ASP A 36 -10.92 -9.16 -4.31
N LYS A 37 -10.91 -9.35 -5.64
CA LYS A 37 -9.72 -9.80 -6.38
C LYS A 37 -8.54 -8.84 -6.24
N ALA A 38 -8.78 -7.52 -6.33
CA ALA A 38 -7.72 -6.53 -6.18
C ALA A 38 -7.13 -6.55 -4.77
N ARG A 39 -7.98 -6.64 -3.74
CA ARG A 39 -7.57 -6.77 -2.35
C ARG A 39 -6.76 -8.05 -2.12
N ASP A 40 -7.27 -9.19 -2.58
CA ASP A 40 -6.63 -10.48 -2.38
C ASP A 40 -5.29 -10.55 -3.14
N GLY A 41 -5.22 -9.93 -4.32
CA GLY A 41 -3.97 -9.72 -5.06
C GLY A 41 -2.96 -8.86 -4.30
N ALA A 42 -3.39 -7.71 -3.76
CA ALA A 42 -2.54 -6.86 -2.92
C ALA A 42 -2.02 -7.61 -1.68
N LYS A 43 -2.90 -8.33 -0.99
CA LYS A 43 -2.59 -9.14 0.19
C LYS A 43 -1.62 -10.28 -0.12
N GLY A 44 -1.78 -10.95 -1.26
CA GLY A 44 -0.98 -12.12 -1.64
C GLY A 44 0.34 -11.79 -2.35
N HIS A 45 0.53 -10.56 -2.80
CA HIS A 45 1.70 -10.22 -3.62
C HIS A 45 3.02 -10.31 -2.80
N PRO A 46 4.06 -11.01 -3.28
CA PRO A 46 5.26 -11.31 -2.50
C PRO A 46 6.00 -10.08 -1.97
N ARG A 47 5.93 -8.96 -2.69
CA ARG A 47 6.59 -7.70 -2.29
C ARG A 47 5.72 -6.81 -1.40
N THR A 48 4.46 -7.13 -1.18
CA THR A 48 3.60 -6.28 -0.35
C THR A 48 4.07 -6.30 1.09
N ILE A 49 4.51 -5.14 1.58
CA ILE A 49 4.81 -4.91 3.00
C ILE A 49 3.49 -4.71 3.75
N TYR A 50 2.65 -3.83 3.23
CA TYR A 50 1.37 -3.48 3.83
C TYR A 50 0.34 -3.22 2.74
N TRP A 51 -0.91 -3.63 2.96
CA TRP A 51 -2.03 -3.33 2.08
C TRP A 51 -3.18 -2.73 2.87
N ALA A 52 -4.01 -1.96 2.18
CA ALA A 52 -5.17 -1.32 2.75
C ALA A 52 -6.27 -1.16 1.71
N THR A 53 -7.53 -1.16 2.16
CA THR A 53 -8.68 -0.76 1.36
C THR A 53 -9.30 0.48 1.97
N PHE A 54 -9.65 1.41 1.11
CA PHE A 54 -10.34 2.66 1.45
C PHE A 54 -11.66 2.72 0.70
N ASP A 55 -12.65 3.39 1.26
CA ASP A 55 -13.80 3.82 0.47
C ASP A 55 -13.45 5.02 -0.43
N GLN A 56 -14.41 5.45 -1.25
CA GLN A 56 -14.29 6.61 -2.14
C GLN A 56 -14.22 7.97 -1.42
N LYS A 57 -14.23 7.98 -0.07
CA LYS A 57 -14.01 9.17 0.76
C LYS A 57 -12.65 9.13 1.45
N GLY A 58 -11.78 8.16 1.11
CA GLY A 58 -10.48 7.97 1.75
C GLY A 58 -10.56 7.43 3.18
N VAL A 59 -11.69 6.83 3.59
CA VAL A 59 -11.82 6.19 4.90
C VAL A 59 -11.30 4.76 4.81
N LEU A 60 -10.29 4.45 5.62
CA LEU A 60 -9.74 3.10 5.76
C LEU A 60 -10.84 2.13 6.22
N LYS A 61 -10.99 1.01 5.52
CA LYS A 61 -11.95 -0.06 5.84
C LYS A 61 -11.25 -1.28 6.42
N GLU A 62 -10.16 -1.68 5.80
CA GLU A 62 -9.40 -2.87 6.16
C GLU A 62 -7.94 -2.63 5.78
N GLY A 63 -7.00 -3.20 6.52
CA GLY A 63 -5.60 -3.19 6.16
C GLY A 63 -4.83 -4.24 6.95
N GLY A 64 -3.63 -4.54 6.50
CA GLY A 64 -2.77 -5.51 7.17
C GLY A 64 -1.46 -5.72 6.46
N GLU A 65 -0.62 -6.54 7.08
CA GLU A 65 0.68 -6.92 6.56
C GLU A 65 0.54 -7.87 5.36
N GLY A 66 1.47 -7.76 4.42
CA GLY A 66 1.66 -8.71 3.33
C GLY A 66 2.91 -9.58 3.52
N PRO A 67 3.15 -10.56 2.63
CA PRO A 67 4.31 -11.44 2.69
C PRO A 67 5.66 -10.70 2.72
N GLY A 68 5.73 -9.55 2.06
CA GLY A 68 6.92 -8.71 1.97
C GLY A 68 7.30 -8.02 3.28
N ALA A 69 6.41 -8.01 4.29
CA ALA A 69 6.70 -7.46 5.62
C ALA A 69 7.92 -8.14 6.27
N ARG A 70 8.17 -9.42 5.95
CA ARG A 70 9.33 -10.18 6.44
C ARG A 70 10.68 -9.69 5.89
N SER A 71 10.65 -8.90 4.82
CA SER A 71 11.85 -8.34 4.18
C SER A 71 12.26 -6.98 4.77
N VAL A 72 11.51 -6.46 5.74
CA VAL A 72 11.75 -5.17 6.38
C VAL A 72 11.73 -5.30 7.91
N ALA A 73 12.26 -4.31 8.61
CA ALA A 73 12.20 -4.28 10.07
C ALA A 73 10.74 -4.18 10.56
N ALA A 74 10.38 -4.92 11.61
CA ALA A 74 9.03 -4.90 12.18
C ALA A 74 8.58 -3.50 12.61
N ASP A 75 9.51 -2.67 13.09
CA ASP A 75 9.23 -1.27 13.43
C ASP A 75 8.86 -0.42 12.22
N ALA A 76 9.44 -0.71 11.05
CA ALA A 76 9.06 -0.04 9.82
C ALA A 76 7.61 -0.37 9.43
N VAL A 77 7.18 -1.63 9.59
CA VAL A 77 5.80 -2.05 9.31
C VAL A 77 4.80 -1.38 10.26
N LYS A 78 5.08 -1.37 11.57
CA LYS A 78 4.25 -0.69 12.57
C LYS A 78 4.12 0.80 12.32
N ARG A 79 5.20 1.45 11.87
CA ARG A 79 5.18 2.87 11.51
C ARG A 79 4.39 3.10 10.23
N LEU A 80 4.57 2.26 9.20
CA LEU A 80 3.77 2.31 7.97
C LEU A 80 2.28 2.20 8.30
N GLU A 81 1.86 1.23 9.13
CA GLU A 81 0.46 1.08 9.53
C GLU A 81 -0.14 2.36 10.13
N LYS A 82 0.59 3.02 11.05
CA LYS A 82 0.15 4.26 11.69
C LYS A 82 0.13 5.46 10.75
N GLU A 83 1.12 5.54 9.86
CA GLU A 83 1.37 6.71 9.03
C GLU A 83 0.73 6.59 7.64
N LEU A 84 0.24 5.41 7.21
CA LEU A 84 -0.24 5.16 5.85
C LEU A 84 -1.32 6.15 5.43
N ARG A 85 -2.29 6.40 6.30
CA ARG A 85 -3.45 7.28 6.03
C ARG A 85 -3.06 8.75 5.92
N THR A 86 -2.01 9.16 6.62
CA THR A 86 -1.51 10.54 6.63
C THR A 86 -0.33 10.74 5.69
N ASN A 87 0.21 9.67 5.10
CA ASN A 87 1.29 9.76 4.14
C ASN A 87 0.83 10.49 2.87
N ARG A 88 1.59 11.52 2.48
CA ARG A 88 1.26 12.36 1.34
C ARG A 88 1.13 11.58 0.03
N THR A 89 2.03 10.61 -0.20
CA THR A 89 2.01 9.78 -1.41
C THR A 89 0.73 8.97 -1.50
N VAL A 90 0.29 8.39 -0.39
CA VAL A 90 -0.96 7.61 -0.33
C VAL A 90 -2.16 8.51 -0.58
N GLN A 91 -2.21 9.69 0.01
CA GLN A 91 -3.27 10.67 -0.25
C GLN A 91 -3.31 11.11 -1.72
N ASP A 92 -2.14 11.33 -2.34
CA ASP A 92 -2.05 11.68 -3.75
C ASP A 92 -2.47 10.53 -4.68
N VAL A 93 -2.23 9.28 -4.28
CA VAL A 93 -2.73 8.08 -4.98
C VAL A 93 -4.26 7.99 -4.85
N LEU A 94 -4.79 8.11 -3.63
CA LEU A 94 -6.24 8.07 -3.39
C LEU A 94 -6.97 9.16 -4.18
N LYS A 95 -6.46 10.39 -4.19
CA LYS A 95 -7.02 11.50 -4.97
C LYS A 95 -7.01 11.23 -6.48
N ALA A 96 -5.96 10.59 -7.00
CA ALA A 96 -5.87 10.22 -8.41
C ALA A 96 -6.90 9.15 -8.80
N LEU A 97 -7.16 8.19 -7.90
CA LEU A 97 -8.21 7.18 -8.07
C LEU A 97 -9.63 7.78 -7.96
N GLU A 98 -9.84 8.72 -7.03
CA GLU A 98 -11.12 9.42 -6.85
C GLU A 98 -11.52 10.23 -8.08
N THR A 99 -10.55 10.89 -8.71
CA THR A 99 -10.76 11.75 -9.90
C THR A 99 -10.92 10.96 -11.20
N ASN A 100 -10.88 9.62 -11.16
CA ASN A 100 -10.91 8.73 -12.33
C ASN A 100 -9.88 9.09 -13.41
N GLN A 101 -8.77 9.73 -13.03
CA GLN A 101 -7.68 10.02 -13.97
C GLN A 101 -6.99 8.74 -14.42
N SER A 102 -7.00 7.70 -13.57
CA SER A 102 -6.58 6.34 -13.90
C SER A 102 -7.20 5.35 -12.91
N ASP A 103 -7.57 4.16 -13.39
CA ASP A 103 -8.04 3.06 -12.53
C ASP A 103 -6.91 2.42 -11.72
N LYS A 104 -5.66 2.68 -12.12
CA LYS A 104 -4.44 2.18 -11.47
C LYS A 104 -3.36 3.25 -11.43
N VAL A 105 -2.73 3.41 -10.28
CA VAL A 105 -1.66 4.40 -10.06
C VAL A 105 -0.53 3.75 -9.30
N ALA A 106 0.71 4.05 -9.66
CA ALA A 106 1.88 3.66 -8.91
C ALA A 106 2.79 4.86 -8.71
N LYS A 107 3.27 5.07 -7.48
CA LYS A 107 4.19 6.16 -7.13
C LYS A 107 5.23 5.67 -6.13
N PRO A 108 6.50 6.08 -6.25
CA PRO A 108 7.47 5.90 -5.18
C PRO A 108 6.92 6.51 -3.89
N LEU A 109 6.95 5.74 -2.81
CA LEU A 109 6.60 6.22 -1.48
C LEU A 109 7.62 7.30 -1.09
N SER A 110 7.14 8.46 -0.65
CA SER A 110 7.97 9.43 0.07
C SER A 110 7.72 9.24 1.57
N TRP A 111 8.74 8.76 2.30
CA TRP A 111 8.59 8.39 3.71
C TRP A 111 9.88 8.58 4.52
N GLY A 112 9.78 9.13 5.73
CA GLY A 112 10.93 9.32 6.62
C GLY A 112 11.32 8.07 7.43
N GLY A 113 10.63 6.95 7.23
CA GLY A 113 10.81 5.71 8.00
C GLY A 113 11.71 4.66 7.34
N TYR A 114 12.39 4.99 6.23
CA TYR A 114 13.33 4.06 5.60
C TYR A 114 14.42 3.61 6.59
N PRO A 115 14.84 2.34 6.53
CA PRO A 115 16.01 1.89 7.28
C PRO A 115 17.22 2.77 6.90
N ARG A 116 17.98 3.21 7.90
CA ARG A 116 19.22 3.97 7.65
C ARG A 116 20.16 3.08 6.85
N LYS A 117 20.77 3.63 5.79
CA LYS A 117 21.85 2.93 5.07
C LYS A 117 22.94 2.60 6.09
N ALA A 118 23.36 1.34 6.12
CA ALA A 118 24.51 0.96 6.93
C ALA A 118 25.71 1.84 6.52
N PRO A 119 26.50 2.36 7.47
CA PRO A 119 27.73 3.05 7.11
C PRO A 119 28.61 2.10 6.27
N PRO A 120 29.35 2.62 5.28
CA PRO A 120 30.29 1.79 4.54
C PRO A 120 31.25 1.09 5.53
N PRO A 121 31.72 -0.13 5.23
CA PRO A 121 32.77 -0.76 6.02
C PRO A 121 33.90 0.25 6.18
N LYS A 122 34.37 0.46 7.42
CA LYS A 122 35.63 1.17 7.60
C LYS A 122 36.69 0.27 6.97
N ASP A 123 37.28 0.73 5.87
CA ASP A 123 38.51 0.15 5.39
C ASP A 123 39.55 0.42 6.49
N ASP A 124 39.81 -0.59 7.30
CA ASP A 124 40.91 -0.58 8.27
C ASP A 124 42.22 -0.60 7.45
N VAL A 125 42.80 0.58 7.24
CA VAL A 125 44.15 0.80 6.69
C VAL A 125 45.17 0.81 7.82
#